data_AF-G2R5E5-F1
#
_entry.id   AF-G2R5E5-F1
#
_cell.length_a   1.000
_cell.length_b   1.000
_cell.length_c   1.000
_cell.angle_alpha   90.00
_cell.angle_beta   90.00
_cell.angle_gamma   90.00
#
_symmetry.space_group_name_H-M   'P 1'
#
loop_
_entity.id
_entity.type
_entity.pdbx_description
1 polymer ?
#
loop_
_entity_poly.entity_id
_entity_poly.type
_entity_poly.pdbx_seq_one_letter_code
_entity_poly.pdbx_strand_id
1 'polypeptide(L)'
;MAVTSLHHPVPPSPRIPPTPPIQDFDEYEKRDLILPASYNGEHTARRYPLPPASRKNKVLPEDLKTPDNHVERDPRLIRLTGVHPFNVEAPLTDLFNEGFITTKDLHYVRNHGAVPRVEDAEVLDWEFTIEGMVEHPVKLTLRDLIQTYEQVTYPVTLVCAGNRRKEQNIVRKTKGFSWGAAGLSTALWTGVPLPELLTRARPRRGAKYVCFEGADKLPNGYYGTSVKLNWAMDPDRGMLVAHKMNGEPLPPDHGKPLRIVIPGQIGGRSVKWLRRIVVTAAPSDNWYHIYDNRVLPTMISPEESANLPDTWRDERYAIYDLNTNSAICQPAHDERVPLTIAGGTYKLKGYAYAGGGKRVTRLEVTLDQGRTWILATIVYPEDLYRSAPEGEMLFGGRLDVSWRETCFCWCFWELELPLSRLREAGDVMIRAMDDSMMVQPRDMYWSVLGMMNNPWYRVVIHKEAHSLRFEHPTQPALMPGGWMERVKKAGGNITNGFWGEKMAGEESAPVEEAPVKEISMVNEKVTRQITADELRQHDGEDQPWFVVNGQVYDGTKFLEGHPGGAASIINAAGQDVSEEFLAIRKASFPLPDPEPQNQSLTPSFQTAKTPKQ
;
A
#
# COMPACT_ATOMS: atom_id res chain seq x y z
N MET A 1 -10.28 -72.63 -41.32
CA MET A 1 -8.89 -72.20 -41.05
C MET A 1 -8.97 -71.05 -40.05
N ALA A 2 -8.42 -71.26 -38.86
CA ALA A 2 -8.49 -70.32 -37.75
C ALA A 2 -7.49 -69.17 -37.96
N VAL A 3 -7.93 -67.94 -37.73
CA VAL A 3 -7.05 -66.77 -37.60
C VAL A 3 -7.05 -66.37 -36.13
N THR A 4 -5.86 -66.46 -35.55
CA THR A 4 -5.50 -66.26 -34.15
C THR A 4 -5.66 -64.80 -33.71
N SER A 5 -6.35 -64.59 -32.59
CA SER A 5 -6.39 -63.33 -31.85
C SER A 5 -5.16 -63.22 -30.95
N LEU A 6 -4.33 -62.20 -31.16
CA LEU A 6 -3.23 -61.85 -30.28
C LEU A 6 -3.77 -60.95 -29.15
N HIS A 7 -3.86 -61.51 -27.93
CA HIS A 7 -4.07 -60.75 -26.71
C HIS A 7 -2.76 -60.10 -26.26
N HIS A 8 -2.68 -58.77 -26.31
CA HIS A 8 -1.68 -58.01 -25.56
C HIS A 8 -2.15 -57.81 -24.11
N PRO A 9 -1.32 -58.05 -23.09
CA PRO A 9 -1.68 -57.79 -21.70
C PRO A 9 -1.74 -56.28 -21.43
N VAL A 10 -2.82 -55.85 -20.77
CA VAL A 10 -3.00 -54.50 -20.24
C VAL A 10 -1.96 -54.26 -19.13
N PRO A 11 -1.15 -53.19 -19.16
CA PRO A 11 -0.22 -52.88 -18.08
C PRO A 11 -0.98 -52.51 -16.80
N PRO A 12 -0.45 -52.84 -15.61
CA PRO A 12 -1.11 -52.52 -14.35
C PRO A 12 -1.23 -51.00 -14.17
N SER A 13 -2.40 -50.54 -13.75
CA SER A 13 -2.66 -49.14 -13.41
C SER A 13 -1.62 -48.63 -12.40
N PRO A 14 -1.05 -47.43 -12.58
CA PRO A 14 -0.14 -46.86 -11.59
C PRO A 14 -0.91 -46.69 -10.28
N ARG A 15 -0.38 -47.28 -9.19
CA ARG A 15 -0.87 -47.04 -7.84
C ARG A 15 -0.68 -45.55 -7.54
N ILE A 16 -1.78 -44.81 -7.54
CA ILE A 16 -1.81 -43.43 -7.03
C ILE A 16 -1.36 -43.50 -5.56
N PRO A 17 -0.36 -42.72 -5.12
CA PRO A 17 0.00 -42.66 -3.71
C PRO A 17 -1.24 -42.21 -2.91
N PRO A 18 -1.47 -42.75 -1.70
CA PRO A 18 -2.62 -42.36 -0.90
C PRO A 18 -2.60 -40.84 -0.68
N THR A 19 -3.76 -40.21 -0.88
CA THR A 19 -3.99 -38.82 -0.46
C THR A 19 -3.53 -38.68 0.99
N PRO A 20 -2.69 -37.68 1.33
CA PRO A 20 -2.34 -37.43 2.73
C PRO A 20 -3.62 -37.30 3.55
N PRO A 21 -3.70 -37.84 4.76
CA PRO A 21 -4.84 -37.60 5.62
C PRO A 21 -5.02 -36.09 5.78
N ILE A 22 -6.27 -35.62 5.72
CA ILE A 22 -6.63 -34.28 6.15
C ILE A 22 -6.06 -34.13 7.56
N GLN A 23 -5.10 -33.22 7.73
CA GLN A 23 -4.51 -32.95 9.04
C GLN A 23 -5.65 -32.62 10.01
N ASP A 24 -5.70 -33.35 11.12
CA ASP A 24 -6.63 -33.10 12.21
C ASP A 24 -6.59 -31.62 12.59
N PHE A 25 -7.77 -31.00 12.73
CA PHE A 25 -7.91 -29.60 13.13
C PHE A 25 -7.20 -29.30 14.47
N ASP A 26 -6.93 -30.32 15.30
CA ASP A 26 -6.21 -30.20 16.56
C ASP A 26 -4.71 -29.84 16.40
N GLU A 27 -4.12 -30.04 15.21
CA GLU A 27 -2.74 -29.57 14.93
C GLU A 27 -2.64 -28.05 14.74
N TYR A 28 -3.75 -27.36 14.46
CA TYR A 28 -3.79 -25.89 14.40
C TYR A 28 -3.67 -25.25 15.79
N GLU A 29 -4.12 -25.92 16.86
CA GLU A 29 -4.08 -25.39 18.24
C GLU A 29 -2.66 -25.37 18.83
N LYS A 30 -1.74 -26.20 18.33
CA LYS A 30 -0.38 -26.33 18.88
C LYS A 30 0.66 -25.40 18.24
N ARG A 31 0.29 -24.67 17.18
CA ARG A 31 1.21 -23.76 16.49
C ARG A 31 0.99 -22.36 17.03
N ASP A 32 2.02 -21.76 17.63
CA ASP A 32 2.09 -20.35 18.05
C ASP A 32 1.95 -19.39 16.84
N LEU A 33 0.79 -19.42 16.20
CA LEU A 33 0.48 -18.68 14.99
C LEU A 33 -0.12 -17.35 15.39
N ILE A 34 0.73 -16.33 15.51
CA ILE A 34 0.39 -14.91 15.28
C ILE A 34 -0.96 -14.50 15.90
N LEU A 35 -1.20 -14.90 17.14
CA LEU A 35 -2.25 -14.36 18.00
C LEU A 35 -1.52 -13.51 19.05
N PRO A 36 -1.95 -12.25 19.29
CA PRO A 36 -1.30 -11.42 20.30
C PRO A 36 -1.33 -12.12 21.67
N ALA A 37 -0.21 -12.03 22.40
CA ALA A 37 -0.01 -12.61 23.72
C ALA A 37 -0.85 -11.87 24.80
N SER A 38 -2.17 -11.99 24.74
CA SER A 38 -3.08 -11.65 25.84
C SER A 38 -4.47 -12.22 25.56
N TYR A 39 -4.67 -13.51 25.82
CA TYR A 39 -5.98 -14.14 25.89
C TYR A 39 -6.13 -14.79 27.26
N ASN A 40 -6.74 -14.06 28.21
CA ASN A 40 -7.16 -14.60 29.50
C ASN A 40 -8.68 -14.81 29.48
N GLY A 41 -9.09 -16.08 29.55
CA GLY A 41 -10.27 -16.57 30.27
C GLY A 41 -11.67 -16.04 29.96
N GLU A 42 -12.53 -16.96 29.52
CA GLU A 42 -14.00 -16.97 29.68
C GLU A 42 -14.87 -16.03 28.83
N HIS A 43 -15.01 -16.39 27.57
CA HIS A 43 -16.25 -16.43 26.77
C HIS A 43 -15.92 -17.38 25.60
N THR A 44 -16.87 -18.17 25.07
CA THR A 44 -16.63 -19.13 23.96
C THR A 44 -15.67 -18.52 22.93
N ALA A 45 -14.39 -18.90 22.98
CA ALA A 45 -13.34 -18.08 22.38
C ALA A 45 -13.53 -18.13 20.87
N ARG A 46 -13.88 -16.99 20.28
CA ARG A 46 -13.96 -16.85 18.83
C ARG A 46 -12.64 -17.38 18.24
N ARG A 47 -12.76 -18.31 17.30
CA ARG A 47 -11.60 -19.02 16.72
C ARG A 47 -10.86 -18.20 15.65
N TYR A 48 -11.40 -17.03 15.30
CA TYR A 48 -10.81 -16.10 14.34
C TYR A 48 -10.25 -14.86 15.04
N PRO A 49 -9.22 -14.21 14.46
CA PRO A 49 -8.59 -13.03 15.06
C PRO A 49 -9.59 -11.89 15.32
N LEU A 50 -9.40 -11.16 16.41
CA LEU A 50 -10.07 -9.89 16.66
C LEU A 50 -9.04 -8.75 16.52
N PRO A 51 -9.49 -7.50 16.31
CA PRO A 51 -8.58 -6.37 16.24
C PRO A 51 -7.74 -6.27 17.52
N PRO A 52 -6.42 -6.01 17.42
CA PRO A 52 -5.62 -5.70 18.59
C PRO A 52 -6.15 -4.42 19.26
N ALA A 53 -5.83 -4.24 20.53
CA ALA A 53 -6.13 -3.00 21.24
C ALA A 53 -5.41 -1.82 20.57
N SER A 54 -6.17 -0.78 20.22
CA SER A 54 -5.63 0.48 19.72
C SER A 54 -5.05 1.33 20.85
N ARG A 55 -4.12 2.22 20.48
CA ARG A 55 -3.53 3.22 21.35
C ARG A 55 -4.43 4.44 21.44
N LYS A 56 -4.29 5.18 22.54
CA LYS A 56 -4.81 6.54 22.64
C LYS A 56 -3.81 7.48 22.00
N ASN A 57 -4.12 7.95 20.81
CA ASN A 57 -3.31 8.93 20.10
C ASN A 57 -3.74 10.36 20.49
N LYS A 58 -3.00 11.33 19.98
CA LYS A 58 -3.30 12.76 20.08
C LYS A 58 -2.90 13.40 18.75
N VAL A 59 -3.34 14.63 18.51
CA VAL A 59 -2.80 15.42 17.39
C VAL A 59 -1.31 15.63 17.64
N LEU A 60 -0.47 15.28 16.66
CA LEU A 60 0.97 15.40 16.76
C LEU A 60 1.40 16.86 16.55
N PRO A 61 2.51 17.32 17.14
CA PRO A 61 2.97 18.71 17.00
C PRO A 61 3.12 19.17 15.55
N GLU A 62 3.55 18.27 14.65
CA GLU A 62 3.74 18.57 13.24
C GLU A 62 2.40 18.78 12.52
N ASP A 63 1.34 18.08 12.94
CA ASP A 63 0.01 18.18 12.32
C ASP A 63 -0.74 19.46 12.74
N LEU A 64 -0.37 20.10 13.86
CA LEU A 64 -1.07 21.29 14.40
C LEU A 64 -1.09 22.48 13.44
N LYS A 65 -0.06 22.61 12.59
CA LYS A 65 0.02 23.69 11.60
C LYS A 65 -0.75 23.35 10.32
N THR A 66 -1.15 22.10 10.13
CA THR A 66 -1.78 21.64 8.88
C THR A 66 -3.31 21.81 8.91
N PRO A 67 -3.98 21.74 7.74
CA PRO A 67 -5.44 21.61 7.69
C PRO A 67 -5.98 20.40 8.49
N ASP A 68 -5.14 19.39 8.76
CA ASP A 68 -5.48 18.18 9.50
C ASP A 68 -5.20 18.32 11.01
N ASN A 69 -5.11 19.54 11.56
CA ASN A 69 -4.83 19.83 12.98
C ASN A 69 -5.86 19.28 13.99
N HIS A 70 -6.88 18.57 13.51
CA HIS A 70 -7.93 17.93 14.28
C HIS A 70 -7.81 16.39 14.27
N VAL A 71 -6.80 15.84 13.60
CA VAL A 71 -6.64 14.39 13.37
C VAL A 71 -5.55 13.83 14.27
N GLU A 72 -5.91 12.85 15.09
CA GLU A 72 -4.97 12.12 15.94
C GLU A 72 -4.28 11.00 15.15
N ARG A 73 -2.95 10.91 15.25
CA ARG A 73 -2.13 9.97 14.46
C ARG A 73 -1.09 9.28 15.34
N ASP A 74 -0.74 8.04 15.01
CA ASP A 74 0.34 7.31 15.71
C ASP A 74 1.71 7.80 15.21
N PRO A 75 2.63 8.19 16.11
CA PRO A 75 3.94 8.72 15.72
C PRO A 75 4.89 7.68 15.11
N ARG A 76 4.56 6.38 15.14
CA ARG A 76 5.36 5.32 14.50
C ARG A 76 5.19 5.28 12.99
N LEU A 77 4.10 5.86 12.46
CA LEU A 77 3.82 5.90 11.03
C LEU A 77 4.90 6.69 10.28
N ILE A 78 5.37 6.15 9.17
CA ILE A 78 6.45 6.73 8.37
C ILE A 78 5.83 7.65 7.31
N ARG A 79 6.09 8.96 7.40
CA ARG A 79 5.61 9.97 6.44
C ARG A 79 6.32 9.88 5.10
N LEU A 80 5.54 9.76 4.03
CA LEU A 80 6.03 9.53 2.67
C LEU A 80 6.02 10.79 1.78
N THR A 81 5.29 11.83 2.20
CA THR A 81 5.09 13.09 1.45
C THR A 81 5.29 14.31 2.34
N GLY A 82 6.20 14.22 3.30
CA GLY A 82 6.35 15.21 4.37
C GLY A 82 5.14 15.24 5.31
N VAL A 83 4.89 16.39 5.94
CA VAL A 83 3.81 16.52 6.93
C VAL A 83 2.43 16.41 6.29
N HIS A 84 2.21 17.07 5.14
CA HIS A 84 0.91 17.15 4.47
C HIS A 84 1.04 17.24 2.93
N PRO A 85 0.18 16.57 2.13
CA PRO A 85 -0.91 15.67 2.53
C PRO A 85 -0.41 14.42 3.26
N PHE A 86 -1.22 13.86 4.16
CA PHE A 86 -0.80 12.73 4.98
C PHE A 86 -0.80 11.43 4.19
N ASN A 87 0.40 10.96 3.82
CA ASN A 87 0.62 9.65 3.23
C ASN A 87 1.66 8.91 4.06
N VAL A 88 1.29 7.75 4.59
CA VAL A 88 2.10 6.97 5.53
C VAL A 88 1.97 5.49 5.30
N GLU A 89 3.02 4.77 5.66
CA GLU A 89 2.98 3.33 5.94
C GLU A 89 3.52 3.03 7.34
N ALA A 90 3.13 1.91 7.92
CA ALA A 90 3.74 1.43 9.15
C ALA A 90 5.15 0.87 8.88
N PRO A 91 6.05 0.86 9.88
CA PRO A 91 7.27 0.06 9.79
C PRO A 91 6.89 -1.40 9.49
N LEU A 92 7.55 -2.02 8.50
CA LEU A 92 7.16 -3.35 8.01
C LEU A 92 7.11 -4.42 9.12
N THR A 93 8.08 -4.38 10.04
CA THR A 93 8.13 -5.28 11.20
C THR A 93 6.96 -5.04 12.16
N ASP A 94 6.62 -3.78 12.43
CA ASP A 94 5.50 -3.44 13.31
C ASP A 94 4.16 -3.86 12.69
N LEU A 95 3.96 -3.60 11.38
CA LEU A 95 2.79 -4.07 10.63
C LEU A 95 2.64 -5.59 10.73
N PHE A 96 3.72 -6.32 10.49
CA PHE A 96 3.71 -7.79 10.52
C PHE A 96 3.42 -8.33 11.94
N ASN A 97 3.93 -7.66 12.97
CA ASN A 97 3.74 -8.06 14.37
C ASN A 97 2.32 -7.82 14.90
N GLU A 98 1.51 -6.95 14.26
CA GLU A 98 0.08 -6.83 14.59
C GLU A 98 -0.74 -8.05 14.14
N GLY A 99 -0.17 -8.88 13.26
CA GLY A 99 -0.80 -10.09 12.78
C GLY A 99 -1.88 -9.84 11.73
N PHE A 100 -2.93 -10.64 11.74
CA PHE A 100 -3.91 -10.63 10.64
C PHE A 100 -4.74 -9.35 10.54
N ILE A 101 -5.08 -8.73 11.66
CA ILE A 101 -5.84 -7.47 11.72
C ILE A 101 -4.91 -6.35 12.17
N THR A 102 -4.72 -5.36 11.31
CA THR A 102 -3.98 -4.13 11.59
C THR A 102 -4.86 -3.19 12.41
N THR A 103 -4.29 -2.61 13.47
CA THR A 103 -4.96 -1.56 14.25
C THR A 103 -5.18 -0.30 13.40
N LYS A 104 -6.08 0.58 13.83
CA LYS A 104 -6.23 1.91 13.20
C LYS A 104 -4.95 2.75 13.30
N ASP A 105 -4.06 2.43 14.25
CA ASP A 105 -2.86 3.20 14.54
C ASP A 105 -1.76 2.95 13.49
N LEU A 106 -1.69 1.73 12.96
CA LEU A 106 -0.71 1.33 11.95
C LEU A 106 -1.33 1.09 10.57
N HIS A 107 -2.63 1.29 10.40
CA HIS A 107 -3.27 1.19 9.10
C HIS A 107 -2.73 2.28 8.17
N TYR A 108 -2.22 1.90 7.00
CA TYR A 108 -1.63 2.87 6.07
C TYR A 108 -2.65 3.95 5.68
N VAL A 109 -2.18 5.19 5.54
CA VAL A 109 -3.02 6.30 5.07
C VAL A 109 -2.50 6.79 3.72
N ARG A 110 -3.42 6.96 2.78
CA ARG A 110 -3.19 7.70 1.55
C ARG A 110 -4.26 8.79 1.47
N ASN A 111 -3.84 10.04 1.58
CA ASN A 111 -4.66 11.22 1.34
C ASN A 111 -4.12 12.00 0.14
N HIS A 112 -5.00 12.40 -0.78
CA HIS A 112 -4.66 13.28 -1.90
C HIS A 112 -4.61 14.76 -1.48
N GLY A 113 -5.20 15.11 -0.34
CA GLY A 113 -5.24 16.46 0.23
C GLY A 113 -5.70 16.43 1.68
N ALA A 114 -6.37 17.49 2.11
CA ALA A 114 -6.86 17.62 3.48
C ALA A 114 -8.02 16.68 3.82
N VAL A 115 -8.01 16.20 5.07
CA VAL A 115 -9.07 15.40 5.63
C VAL A 115 -10.29 16.30 5.89
N PRO A 116 -11.47 15.98 5.32
CA PRO A 116 -12.71 16.68 5.66
C PRO A 116 -13.00 16.60 7.16
N ARG A 117 -13.19 17.77 7.77
CA ARG A 117 -13.60 17.86 9.18
C ARG A 117 -15.08 17.54 9.30
N VAL A 118 -15.40 16.56 10.15
CA VAL A 118 -16.77 16.14 10.44
C VAL A 118 -16.94 16.09 11.96
N GLU A 119 -17.80 16.96 12.48
CA GLU A 119 -18.08 17.04 13.91
C GLU A 119 -18.91 15.83 14.36
N ASP A 120 -18.68 15.33 15.58
CA ASP A 120 -19.35 14.11 16.08
C ASP A 120 -20.87 14.23 16.08
N ALA A 121 -21.40 15.43 16.34
CA ALA A 121 -22.83 15.71 16.31
C ALA A 121 -23.45 15.56 14.91
N GLU A 122 -22.66 15.75 13.85
CA GLU A 122 -23.12 15.73 12.45
C GLU A 122 -22.97 14.34 11.80
N VAL A 123 -22.23 13.42 12.44
CA VAL A 123 -21.88 12.11 11.89
C VAL A 123 -23.12 11.35 11.41
N LEU A 124 -24.16 11.26 12.23
CA LEU A 124 -25.36 10.49 11.89
C LEU A 124 -26.24 11.17 10.83
N ASP A 125 -26.12 12.48 10.69
CA ASP A 125 -26.89 13.28 9.74
C ASP A 125 -26.12 13.46 8.41
N TRP A 126 -24.96 12.81 8.27
CA TRP A 126 -24.19 12.79 7.04
C TRP A 126 -24.99 12.21 5.88
N GLU A 127 -25.31 13.05 4.90
CA GLU A 127 -26.05 12.67 3.71
C GLU A 127 -25.16 12.18 2.56
N PHE A 128 -25.65 11.18 1.83
CA PHE A 128 -25.10 10.74 0.54
C PHE A 128 -26.23 10.34 -0.44
N THR A 129 -25.92 10.29 -1.73
CA THR A 129 -26.91 9.96 -2.78
C THR A 129 -26.52 8.74 -3.62
N ILE A 130 -27.55 8.08 -4.17
CA ILE A 130 -27.46 7.09 -5.25
C ILE A 130 -28.26 7.63 -6.42
N GLU A 131 -27.58 7.93 -7.53
CA GLU A 131 -28.15 8.70 -8.64
C GLU A 131 -27.60 8.27 -10.01
N GLY A 132 -27.88 9.06 -11.05
CA GLY A 132 -27.47 8.78 -12.43
C GLY A 132 -28.47 7.89 -13.18
N MET A 133 -27.98 6.84 -13.84
CA MET A 133 -28.77 5.90 -14.63
C MET A 133 -29.54 4.89 -13.76
N VAL A 134 -30.45 5.40 -12.93
CA VAL A 134 -31.28 4.61 -12.00
C VAL A 134 -32.76 4.98 -12.15
N GLU A 135 -33.69 4.04 -11.90
CA GLU A 135 -35.13 4.33 -11.90
C GLU A 135 -35.57 5.08 -10.64
N HIS A 136 -34.92 4.79 -9.51
CA HIS A 136 -35.26 5.34 -8.19
C HIS A 136 -34.03 5.96 -7.54
N PRO A 137 -33.71 7.24 -7.82
CA PRO A 137 -32.68 7.95 -7.08
C PRO A 137 -32.95 7.91 -5.57
N VAL A 138 -31.91 7.70 -4.78
CA VAL A 138 -32.02 7.55 -3.32
C VAL A 138 -31.14 8.61 -2.65
N LYS A 139 -31.66 9.25 -1.60
CA LYS A 139 -30.89 10.09 -0.68
C LYS A 139 -31.03 9.48 0.72
N LEU A 140 -29.92 9.29 1.41
CA LEU A 140 -29.87 8.68 2.74
C LEU A 140 -28.96 9.48 3.66
N THR A 141 -29.30 9.53 4.94
CA THR A 141 -28.36 9.85 6.01
C THR A 141 -27.61 8.59 6.47
N LEU A 142 -26.50 8.75 7.19
CA LEU A 142 -25.85 7.62 7.85
C LEU A 142 -26.80 6.92 8.84
N ARG A 143 -27.64 7.69 9.54
CA ARG A 143 -28.69 7.14 10.42
C ARG A 143 -29.64 6.21 9.66
N ASP A 144 -30.15 6.65 8.51
CA ASP A 144 -31.04 5.84 7.67
C ASP A 144 -30.36 4.55 7.22
N LEU A 145 -29.09 4.65 6.82
CA LEU A 145 -28.29 3.50 6.38
C LEU A 145 -28.18 2.44 7.49
N ILE A 146 -27.86 2.86 8.71
CA ILE A 146 -27.68 1.96 9.86
C ILE A 146 -29.01 1.34 10.32
N GLN A 147 -30.11 2.11 10.29
CA GLN A 147 -31.40 1.67 10.83
C GLN A 147 -32.23 0.85 9.83
N THR A 148 -32.05 1.07 8.53
CA THR A 148 -32.92 0.50 7.49
C THR A 148 -32.37 -0.78 6.87
N TYR A 149 -31.04 -0.94 6.83
CA TYR A 149 -30.38 -2.03 6.11
C TYR A 149 -29.68 -2.99 7.05
N GLU A 150 -29.63 -4.26 6.63
CA GLU A 150 -28.82 -5.26 7.31
C GLU A 150 -27.35 -4.87 7.24
N GLN A 151 -26.66 -4.98 8.38
CA GLN A 151 -25.23 -4.73 8.46
C GLN A 151 -24.49 -6.05 8.32
N VAL A 152 -23.38 -6.04 7.60
CA VAL A 152 -22.44 -7.17 7.53
C VAL A 152 -21.06 -6.75 8.00
N THR A 153 -20.29 -7.70 8.49
CA THR A 153 -18.91 -7.51 8.91
C THR A 153 -18.03 -8.58 8.29
N TYR A 154 -16.89 -8.20 7.72
CA TYR A 154 -15.83 -9.16 7.32
C TYR A 154 -14.47 -8.49 7.16
N PRO A 155 -13.38 -9.28 7.22
CA PRO A 155 -12.04 -8.75 7.06
C PRO A 155 -11.77 -8.42 5.59
N VAL A 156 -11.07 -7.32 5.34
CA VAL A 156 -10.60 -6.93 4.00
C VAL A 156 -9.20 -6.35 4.11
N THR A 157 -8.28 -6.84 3.27
CA THR A 157 -6.99 -6.21 3.05
C THR A 157 -7.13 -5.10 2.04
N LEU A 158 -6.83 -3.86 2.44
CA LEU A 158 -6.66 -2.75 1.53
C LEU A 158 -5.19 -2.62 1.16
N VAL A 159 -4.90 -2.40 -0.12
CA VAL A 159 -3.54 -2.26 -0.64
C VAL A 159 -3.45 -1.01 -1.51
N CYS A 160 -2.48 -0.14 -1.26
CA CYS A 160 -2.21 0.99 -2.13
C CYS A 160 -1.65 0.50 -3.47
N ALA A 161 -2.12 1.08 -4.59
CA ALA A 161 -1.53 0.82 -5.91
C ALA A 161 -0.01 1.13 -5.94
N GLY A 162 0.44 2.05 -5.08
CA GLY A 162 1.84 2.43 -4.93
C GLY A 162 2.68 1.50 -4.06
N ASN A 163 2.14 0.44 -3.44
CA ASN A 163 2.95 -0.47 -2.63
C ASN A 163 4.17 -0.97 -3.40
N ARG A 164 5.34 -1.00 -2.75
CA ARG A 164 6.66 -1.31 -3.32
C ARG A 164 7.16 -0.35 -4.41
N ARG A 165 6.62 0.87 -4.51
CA ARG A 165 7.05 1.87 -5.52
C ARG A 165 8.53 2.25 -5.41
N LYS A 166 9.10 2.30 -4.20
CA LYS A 166 10.50 2.73 -4.03
C LYS A 166 11.47 1.84 -4.82
N GLU A 167 11.20 0.55 -4.93
CA GLU A 167 12.00 -0.37 -5.75
C GLU A 167 12.08 0.10 -7.21
N GLN A 168 10.96 0.56 -7.79
CA GLN A 168 10.95 1.14 -9.14
C GLN A 168 11.70 2.47 -9.18
N ASN A 169 11.49 3.35 -8.19
CA ASN A 169 12.19 4.64 -8.10
C ASN A 169 13.71 4.49 -8.03
N ILE A 170 14.21 3.42 -7.40
CA ILE A 170 15.65 3.14 -7.40
C ILE A 170 16.13 2.74 -8.80
N VAL A 171 15.38 1.93 -9.57
CA VAL A 171 15.75 1.63 -10.96
C VAL A 171 15.75 2.91 -11.79
N ARG A 172 14.57 3.52 -11.93
CA ARG A 172 14.36 4.78 -12.64
C ARG A 172 13.27 5.57 -11.93
N LYS A 173 13.51 6.85 -11.71
CA LYS A 173 12.59 7.69 -10.94
C LYS A 173 11.22 7.80 -11.65
N THR A 174 10.16 7.56 -10.90
CA THR A 174 8.75 7.62 -11.35
C THR A 174 8.14 8.98 -10.97
N LYS A 175 6.86 9.19 -11.30
CA LYS A 175 6.06 10.34 -10.82
C LYS A 175 5.36 10.08 -9.48
N GLY A 176 5.70 9.01 -8.76
CA GLY A 176 5.12 8.72 -7.45
C GLY A 176 6.15 8.75 -6.32
N PHE A 177 5.67 9.10 -5.13
CA PHE A 177 6.45 9.05 -3.89
C PHE A 177 6.71 7.62 -3.41
N SER A 178 7.80 7.46 -2.65
CA SER A 178 8.43 6.16 -2.36
C SER A 178 7.76 5.39 -1.22
N TRP A 179 6.82 4.51 -1.56
CA TRP A 179 6.37 3.45 -0.64
C TRP A 179 7.41 2.32 -0.55
N GLY A 180 7.60 1.80 0.66
CA GLY A 180 8.19 0.51 0.94
C GLY A 180 7.19 -0.62 0.70
N ALA A 181 7.32 -1.71 1.45
CA ALA A 181 6.49 -2.91 1.33
C ALA A 181 5.35 -2.96 2.37
N ALA A 182 5.01 -1.83 3.01
CA ALA A 182 3.96 -1.75 4.02
C ALA A 182 2.79 -0.85 3.58
N GLY A 183 2.65 -0.59 2.27
CA GLY A 183 1.51 0.12 1.68
C GLY A 183 0.23 -0.73 1.62
N LEU A 184 -0.06 -1.48 2.68
CA LEU A 184 -1.21 -2.34 2.84
C LEU A 184 -1.55 -2.53 4.32
N SER A 185 -2.81 -2.84 4.61
CA SER A 185 -3.29 -3.14 5.95
C SER A 185 -4.62 -3.89 5.88
N THR A 186 -4.93 -4.67 6.92
CA THR A 186 -6.17 -5.48 6.97
C THR A 186 -7.01 -5.05 8.14
N ALA A 187 -8.32 -4.87 7.93
CA ALA A 187 -9.24 -4.49 8.99
C ALA A 187 -10.58 -5.22 8.83
N LEU A 188 -11.34 -5.31 9.92
CA LEU A 188 -12.74 -5.71 9.88
C LEU A 188 -13.59 -4.49 9.53
N TRP A 189 -14.37 -4.58 8.45
CA TRP A 189 -15.23 -3.49 8.00
C TRP A 189 -16.68 -3.85 8.26
N THR A 190 -17.43 -2.93 8.88
CA THR A 190 -18.88 -3.09 9.07
C THR A 190 -19.64 -2.04 8.25
N GLY A 191 -20.63 -2.50 7.50
CA GLY A 191 -21.43 -1.66 6.62
C GLY A 191 -22.53 -2.43 5.89
N VAL A 192 -23.10 -1.76 4.88
CA VAL A 192 -24.15 -2.33 4.03
C VAL A 192 -23.53 -2.82 2.72
N PRO A 193 -23.88 -4.02 2.23
CA PRO A 193 -23.49 -4.48 0.90
C PRO A 193 -23.97 -3.50 -0.18
N LEU A 194 -23.03 -3.00 -1.01
CA LEU A 194 -23.34 -2.12 -2.13
C LEU A 194 -24.42 -2.68 -3.08
N PRO A 195 -24.48 -3.99 -3.39
CA PRO A 195 -25.54 -4.56 -4.21
C PRO A 195 -26.95 -4.29 -3.69
N GLU A 196 -27.17 -4.24 -2.37
CA GLU A 196 -28.50 -4.00 -1.79
C GLU A 196 -28.99 -2.58 -2.09
N LEU A 197 -28.10 -1.61 -1.92
CA LEU A 197 -28.35 -0.20 -2.18
C LEU A 197 -28.60 0.05 -3.68
N LEU A 198 -27.80 -0.57 -4.55
CA LEU A 198 -27.98 -0.48 -5.99
C LEU A 198 -29.27 -1.15 -6.45
N THR A 199 -29.62 -2.32 -5.92
CA THR A 199 -30.86 -3.02 -6.22
C THR A 199 -32.08 -2.15 -5.92
N ARG A 200 -32.08 -1.44 -4.79
CA ARG A 200 -33.14 -0.48 -4.45
C ARG A 200 -33.25 0.65 -5.46
N ALA A 201 -32.12 1.18 -5.94
CA ALA A 201 -32.10 2.26 -6.91
C ALA A 201 -32.55 1.82 -8.32
N ARG A 202 -32.48 0.51 -8.64
CA ARG A 202 -32.79 -0.10 -9.94
C ARG A 202 -32.01 0.53 -11.10
N PRO A 203 -30.76 0.07 -11.34
CA PRO A 203 -29.95 0.54 -12.46
C PRO A 203 -30.66 0.33 -13.79
N ARG A 204 -30.67 1.35 -14.64
CA ARG A 204 -31.30 1.31 -15.97
C ARG A 204 -30.48 0.48 -16.94
N ARG A 205 -31.15 -0.08 -17.95
CA ARG A 205 -30.49 -0.75 -19.08
C ARG A 205 -29.45 0.17 -19.73
N GLY A 206 -28.27 -0.37 -20.01
CA GLY A 206 -27.15 0.38 -20.61
C GLY A 206 -26.17 0.95 -19.58
N ALA A 207 -26.53 0.97 -18.28
CA ALA A 207 -25.56 1.24 -17.22
C ALA A 207 -24.49 0.15 -17.17
N LYS A 208 -23.23 0.55 -16.95
CA LYS A 208 -22.05 -0.33 -16.94
C LYS A 208 -21.08 -0.04 -15.81
N TYR A 209 -21.15 1.14 -15.20
CA TYR A 209 -20.22 1.60 -14.18
C TYR A 209 -20.95 2.23 -13.00
N VAL A 210 -20.30 2.22 -11.84
CA VAL A 210 -20.70 2.93 -10.63
C VAL A 210 -19.55 3.86 -10.28
N CYS A 211 -19.79 5.16 -10.34
CA CYS A 211 -18.86 6.19 -9.92
C CYS A 211 -19.09 6.53 -8.43
N PHE A 212 -18.02 6.84 -7.73
CA PHE A 212 -18.02 7.27 -6.34
C PHE A 212 -17.32 8.62 -6.25
N GLU A 213 -17.84 9.52 -5.41
CA GLU A 213 -17.25 10.84 -5.14
C GLU A 213 -17.19 11.08 -3.63
N GLY A 214 -16.02 11.54 -3.16
CA GLY A 214 -15.76 11.90 -1.78
C GLY A 214 -16.12 13.35 -1.45
N ALA A 215 -15.84 13.77 -0.23
CA ALA A 215 -16.06 15.14 0.25
C ALA A 215 -14.77 15.98 0.33
N ASP A 216 -13.62 15.40 0.02
CA ASP A 216 -12.31 16.05 0.07
C ASP A 216 -12.14 17.05 -1.08
N LYS A 217 -11.80 18.28 -0.73
CA LYS A 217 -11.59 19.36 -1.69
C LYS A 217 -10.12 19.36 -2.12
N LEU A 218 -9.88 18.94 -3.36
CA LEU A 218 -8.54 18.84 -3.94
C LEU A 218 -8.37 19.86 -5.09
N PRO A 219 -7.14 20.10 -5.57
CA PRO A 219 -6.89 21.08 -6.64
C PRO A 219 -7.68 20.81 -7.93
N ASN A 220 -7.95 19.54 -8.25
CA ASN A 220 -8.68 19.14 -9.45
C ASN A 220 -10.12 18.69 -9.16
N GLY A 221 -10.74 19.23 -8.10
CA GLY A 221 -12.09 18.89 -7.67
C GLY A 221 -12.12 17.84 -6.56
N TYR A 222 -13.27 17.20 -6.35
CA TYR A 222 -13.40 16.12 -5.37
C TYR A 222 -12.74 14.85 -5.86
N TYR A 223 -12.20 14.03 -4.94
CA TYR A 223 -11.72 12.71 -5.32
C TYR A 223 -12.89 11.86 -5.82
N GLY A 224 -12.72 11.28 -7.01
CA GLY A 224 -13.73 10.40 -7.60
C GLY A 224 -13.13 9.38 -8.55
N THR A 225 -13.83 8.26 -8.69
CA THR A 225 -13.46 7.15 -9.55
C THR A 225 -14.65 6.24 -9.79
N SER A 226 -14.54 5.26 -10.68
CA SER A 226 -15.56 4.24 -10.89
C SER A 226 -15.06 2.81 -10.69
N VAL A 227 -16.02 1.91 -10.53
CA VAL A 227 -15.89 0.46 -10.73
C VAL A 227 -16.95 -0.03 -11.72
N LYS A 228 -16.81 -1.27 -12.21
CA LYS A 228 -17.79 -1.88 -13.10
C LYS A 228 -19.07 -2.21 -12.33
N LEU A 229 -20.22 -1.92 -12.90
CA LEU A 229 -21.54 -2.15 -12.28
C LEU A 229 -21.79 -3.64 -12.03
N ASN A 230 -21.43 -4.52 -12.96
CA ASN A 230 -21.61 -5.96 -12.77
C ASN A 230 -20.81 -6.47 -11.55
N TRP A 231 -19.63 -5.89 -11.29
CA TRP A 231 -18.84 -6.21 -10.12
C TRP A 231 -19.40 -5.61 -8.83
N ALA A 232 -19.93 -4.39 -8.90
CA ALA A 232 -20.60 -3.74 -7.77
C ALA A 232 -21.92 -4.42 -7.36
N MET A 233 -22.55 -5.15 -8.28
CA MET A 233 -23.76 -5.94 -8.04
C MET A 233 -23.46 -7.40 -7.66
N ASP A 234 -22.22 -7.85 -7.82
CA ASP A 234 -21.81 -9.21 -7.56
C ASP A 234 -21.59 -9.40 -6.05
N PRO A 235 -22.44 -10.17 -5.35
CA PRO A 235 -22.28 -10.36 -3.92
C PRO A 235 -20.92 -10.98 -3.62
N ASP A 236 -20.35 -11.87 -4.45
CA ASP A 236 -19.04 -12.51 -4.26
C ASP A 236 -17.87 -11.52 -4.20
N ARG A 237 -18.04 -10.31 -4.72
CA ARG A 237 -17.01 -9.25 -4.67
C ARG A 237 -17.03 -8.41 -3.39
N GLY A 238 -18.03 -8.59 -2.53
CA GLY A 238 -18.02 -8.06 -1.16
C GLY A 238 -17.84 -6.53 -1.04
N MET A 239 -18.38 -5.74 -1.98
CA MET A 239 -18.27 -4.28 -1.90
C MET A 239 -19.19 -3.73 -0.80
N LEU A 240 -18.65 -2.87 0.07
CA LEU A 240 -19.38 -2.30 1.21
C LEU A 240 -19.45 -0.77 1.15
N VAL A 241 -20.58 -0.24 1.62
CA VAL A 241 -20.68 1.12 2.15
C VAL A 241 -20.49 1.04 3.67
N ALA A 242 -19.25 1.29 4.13
CA ALA A 242 -18.80 1.02 5.49
C ALA A 242 -18.80 2.28 6.37
N HIS A 243 -19.19 2.11 7.64
CA HIS A 243 -19.20 3.15 8.67
C HIS A 243 -18.43 2.78 9.95
N LYS A 244 -17.95 1.53 10.05
CA LYS A 244 -17.01 1.11 11.09
C LYS A 244 -15.79 0.40 10.52
N MET A 245 -14.70 0.52 11.27
CA MET A 245 -13.44 -0.17 11.07
C MET A 245 -13.01 -0.75 12.41
N ASN A 246 -12.75 -2.06 12.45
CA ASN A 246 -12.36 -2.79 13.66
C ASN A 246 -13.34 -2.61 14.84
N GLY A 247 -14.63 -2.46 14.53
CA GLY A 247 -15.70 -2.29 15.52
C GLY A 247 -15.91 -0.88 16.05
N GLU A 248 -15.02 0.06 15.71
CA GLU A 248 -15.11 1.47 16.05
C GLU A 248 -15.65 2.29 14.85
N PRO A 249 -16.29 3.46 15.08
CA PRO A 249 -16.56 4.41 14.00
C PRO A 249 -15.31 4.75 13.20
N LEU A 250 -15.46 5.03 11.90
CA LEU A 250 -14.32 5.35 11.04
C LEU A 250 -13.48 6.51 11.60
N PRO A 251 -12.15 6.35 11.73
CA PRO A 251 -11.25 7.47 11.98
C PRO A 251 -11.26 8.50 10.83
N PRO A 252 -10.95 9.78 11.07
CA PRO A 252 -10.94 10.82 10.02
C PRO A 252 -10.12 10.44 8.78
N ASP A 253 -8.88 9.97 8.97
CA ASP A 253 -7.97 9.54 7.89
C ASP A 253 -8.51 8.35 7.06
N HIS A 254 -9.45 7.59 7.61
CA HIS A 254 -10.05 6.42 6.98
C HIS A 254 -11.49 6.65 6.52
N GLY A 255 -11.95 7.89 6.44
CA GLY A 255 -13.19 8.25 5.77
C GLY A 255 -14.37 8.58 6.67
N LYS A 256 -14.13 9.05 7.91
CA LYS A 256 -15.21 9.49 8.81
C LYS A 256 -16.22 10.41 8.09
N PRO A 257 -17.52 10.08 8.05
CA PRO A 257 -18.18 8.97 8.74
C PRO A 257 -18.53 7.77 7.84
N LEU A 258 -18.30 7.87 6.52
CA LEU A 258 -18.76 6.89 5.54
C LEU A 258 -17.74 6.71 4.41
N ARG A 259 -17.47 5.46 4.01
CA ARG A 259 -16.60 5.15 2.86
C ARG A 259 -17.11 3.97 2.04
N ILE A 260 -16.59 3.83 0.83
CA ILE A 260 -16.60 2.57 0.08
C ILE A 260 -15.41 1.70 0.51
N VAL A 261 -15.63 0.40 0.62
CA VAL A 261 -14.60 -0.64 0.78
C VAL A 261 -14.77 -1.68 -0.31
N ILE A 262 -13.73 -1.92 -1.10
CA ILE A 262 -13.75 -2.82 -2.25
C ILE A 262 -12.66 -3.90 -2.08
N PRO A 263 -13.03 -5.13 -1.69
CA PRO A 263 -12.10 -6.24 -1.60
C PRO A 263 -11.39 -6.56 -2.91
N GLY A 264 -10.13 -6.98 -2.81
CA GLY A 264 -9.34 -7.44 -3.95
C GLY A 264 -8.98 -6.36 -4.99
N GLN A 265 -9.33 -5.10 -4.75
CA GLN A 265 -8.97 -3.95 -5.60
C GLN A 265 -8.00 -3.01 -4.90
N ILE A 266 -7.32 -2.17 -5.69
CA ILE A 266 -6.48 -1.11 -5.13
C ILE A 266 -7.30 -0.16 -4.25
N GLY A 267 -6.69 0.32 -3.17
CA GLY A 267 -7.29 1.25 -2.22
C GLY A 267 -7.82 2.54 -2.87
N GLY A 268 -7.26 2.95 -4.02
CA GLY A 268 -7.74 4.08 -4.80
C GLY A 268 -9.19 3.96 -5.28
N ARG A 269 -9.77 2.76 -5.38
CA ARG A 269 -11.19 2.58 -5.73
C ARG A 269 -12.13 2.63 -4.51
N SER A 270 -11.58 2.45 -3.30
CA SER A 270 -12.30 2.50 -2.02
C SER A 270 -12.42 3.95 -1.51
N VAL A 271 -13.25 4.76 -2.18
CA VAL A 271 -13.43 6.20 -1.92
C VAL A 271 -13.82 6.48 -0.46
N LYS A 272 -13.11 7.42 0.17
CA LYS A 272 -13.36 7.90 1.54
C LYS A 272 -14.29 9.11 1.55
N TRP A 273 -14.89 9.39 2.70
CA TRP A 273 -15.76 10.55 2.92
C TRP A 273 -16.89 10.62 1.88
N LEU A 274 -17.54 9.48 1.64
CA LEU A 274 -18.45 9.25 0.52
C LEU A 274 -19.63 10.22 0.53
N ARG A 275 -19.89 10.85 -0.61
CA ARG A 275 -21.06 11.72 -0.84
C ARG A 275 -21.98 11.25 -1.95
N ARG A 276 -21.43 10.64 -3.02
CA ARG A 276 -22.25 10.28 -4.19
C ARG A 276 -21.85 8.92 -4.73
N ILE A 277 -22.88 8.15 -5.10
CA ILE A 277 -22.82 6.91 -5.85
C ILE A 277 -23.58 7.13 -7.16
N VAL A 278 -22.90 7.22 -8.29
CA VAL A 278 -23.50 7.61 -9.58
C VAL A 278 -23.40 6.47 -10.58
N VAL A 279 -24.54 5.90 -10.97
CA VAL A 279 -24.60 4.84 -11.97
C VAL A 279 -24.50 5.45 -13.38
N THR A 280 -23.61 4.92 -14.22
CA THR A 280 -23.24 5.53 -15.51
C THR A 280 -23.02 4.48 -16.61
N ALA A 281 -23.02 4.90 -17.88
CA ALA A 281 -22.77 4.03 -19.04
C ALA A 281 -21.28 3.84 -19.37
N ALA A 282 -20.42 4.74 -18.86
CA ALA A 282 -18.99 4.81 -19.12
C ALA A 282 -18.23 4.96 -17.79
N PRO A 283 -16.91 4.69 -17.76
CA PRO A 283 -16.08 4.95 -16.58
C PRO A 283 -16.15 6.42 -16.15
N SER A 284 -15.73 6.69 -14.92
CA SER A 284 -15.65 8.05 -14.38
C SER A 284 -14.73 8.92 -15.24
N ASP A 285 -15.19 10.14 -15.52
CA ASP A 285 -14.40 11.19 -16.16
C ASP A 285 -13.68 12.09 -15.14
N ASN A 286 -13.73 11.75 -13.86
CA ASN A 286 -13.04 12.46 -12.80
C ASN A 286 -11.52 12.48 -13.06
N TRP A 287 -10.89 13.62 -12.79
CA TRP A 287 -9.47 13.84 -13.03
C TRP A 287 -8.59 12.76 -12.37
N TYR A 288 -8.92 12.36 -11.13
CA TYR A 288 -8.18 11.34 -10.37
C TYR A 288 -8.39 9.92 -10.91
N HIS A 289 -9.46 9.66 -11.66
CA HIS A 289 -9.65 8.39 -12.37
C HIS A 289 -8.80 8.30 -13.63
N ILE A 290 -8.62 9.44 -14.33
CA ILE A 290 -7.89 9.51 -15.60
C ILE A 290 -6.39 9.58 -15.35
N TYR A 291 -5.92 10.47 -14.47
CA TYR A 291 -4.50 10.83 -14.34
C TYR A 291 -3.78 10.19 -13.14
N ASP A 292 -4.46 9.34 -12.38
CA ASP A 292 -3.88 8.56 -11.27
C ASP A 292 -4.32 7.09 -11.37
N ASN A 293 -3.69 6.21 -10.58
CA ASN A 293 -4.07 4.79 -10.47
C ASN A 293 -4.08 4.03 -11.80
N ARG A 294 -3.03 4.20 -12.61
CA ARG A 294 -2.79 3.50 -13.89
C ARG A 294 -1.40 2.86 -13.96
N VAL A 295 -1.29 1.73 -14.65
CA VAL A 295 -0.01 1.15 -15.08
C VAL A 295 0.14 1.39 -16.57
N LEU A 296 0.86 2.44 -16.93
CA LEU A 296 1.13 2.75 -18.33
C LEU A 296 2.19 1.78 -18.91
N PRO A 297 2.15 1.54 -20.24
CA PRO A 297 3.16 0.75 -20.94
C PRO A 297 4.61 1.18 -20.65
N THR A 298 5.51 0.21 -20.53
CA THR A 298 6.91 0.41 -20.05
C THR A 298 7.75 1.35 -20.91
N MET A 299 7.47 1.45 -22.21
CA MET A 299 8.21 2.34 -23.12
C MET A 299 7.91 3.83 -22.89
N ILE A 300 6.82 4.16 -22.20
CA ILE A 300 6.43 5.55 -21.96
C ILE A 300 7.27 6.13 -20.81
N SER A 301 7.97 7.22 -21.09
CA SER A 301 8.68 7.98 -20.06
C SER A 301 7.76 8.89 -19.23
N PRO A 302 8.18 9.27 -18.01
CA PRO A 302 7.49 10.30 -17.24
C PRO A 302 7.28 11.58 -18.05
N GLU A 303 8.26 12.00 -18.84
CA GLU A 303 8.24 13.21 -19.64
C GLU A 303 7.21 13.10 -20.77
N GLU A 304 7.25 12.03 -21.56
CA GLU A 304 6.30 11.79 -22.66
C GLU A 304 4.87 11.67 -22.16
N SER A 305 4.66 11.07 -20.98
CA SER A 305 3.31 10.85 -20.45
C SER A 305 2.51 12.15 -20.26
N ALA A 306 3.17 13.31 -20.10
CA ALA A 306 2.47 14.59 -19.98
C ALA A 306 1.72 14.98 -21.26
N ASN A 307 2.17 14.48 -22.42
CA ASN A 307 1.64 14.85 -23.74
C ASN A 307 0.81 13.75 -24.40
N LEU A 308 0.35 12.76 -23.62
CA LEU A 308 -0.40 11.58 -24.12
C LEU A 308 -1.79 11.46 -23.47
N PRO A 309 -2.71 12.41 -23.66
CA PRO A 309 -4.01 12.42 -23.00
C PRO A 309 -4.86 11.19 -23.33
N ASP A 310 -4.78 10.66 -24.55
CA ASP A 310 -5.53 9.47 -24.95
C ASP A 310 -5.04 8.21 -24.23
N THR A 311 -3.74 8.11 -23.95
CA THR A 311 -3.17 7.01 -23.17
C THR A 311 -3.71 7.02 -21.74
N TRP A 312 -3.87 8.19 -21.12
CA TRP A 312 -4.48 8.30 -19.79
C TRP A 312 -5.98 7.98 -19.79
N ARG A 313 -6.67 8.10 -20.92
CA ARG A 313 -8.10 7.78 -21.04
C ARG A 313 -8.36 6.32 -21.45
N ASP A 314 -7.31 5.57 -21.77
CA ASP A 314 -7.42 4.16 -22.13
C ASP A 314 -7.57 3.27 -20.90
N GLU A 315 -8.79 2.76 -20.70
CA GLU A 315 -9.15 1.89 -19.58
C GLU A 315 -8.36 0.59 -19.49
N ARG A 316 -7.65 0.17 -20.56
CA ARG A 316 -6.75 -0.99 -20.50
C ARG A 316 -5.62 -0.80 -19.48
N TYR A 317 -5.30 0.45 -19.13
CA TYR A 317 -4.25 0.80 -18.17
C TYR A 317 -4.79 1.18 -16.79
N ALA A 318 -6.12 1.33 -16.64
CA ALA A 318 -6.75 1.63 -15.35
C ALA A 318 -6.66 0.43 -14.41
N ILE A 319 -6.15 0.65 -13.20
CA ILE A 319 -5.99 -0.43 -12.22
C ILE A 319 -7.33 -0.65 -11.49
N TYR A 320 -7.80 -1.89 -11.41
CA TYR A 320 -8.94 -2.28 -10.59
C TYR A 320 -8.51 -3.36 -9.60
N ASP A 321 -8.66 -4.63 -9.98
CA ASP A 321 -8.20 -5.78 -9.19
C ASP A 321 -6.67 -5.71 -9.00
N LEU A 322 -6.20 -6.07 -7.80
CA LEU A 322 -4.79 -6.18 -7.48
C LEU A 322 -4.11 -7.29 -8.29
N ASN A 323 -2.78 -7.22 -8.43
CA ASN A 323 -1.98 -8.35 -8.86
C ASN A 323 -1.54 -9.18 -7.65
N THR A 324 -1.12 -10.41 -7.91
CA THR A 324 -0.54 -11.29 -6.90
C THR A 324 0.83 -10.76 -6.48
N ASN A 325 1.05 -10.63 -5.17
CA ASN A 325 2.25 -10.04 -4.59
C ASN A 325 2.63 -10.74 -3.27
N SER A 326 3.91 -10.66 -2.90
CA SER A 326 4.44 -11.18 -1.64
C SER A 326 5.66 -10.39 -1.22
N ALA A 327 5.94 -10.38 0.09
CA ALA A 327 7.14 -9.81 0.66
C ALA A 327 7.66 -10.66 1.82
N ILE A 328 8.96 -10.57 2.07
CA ILE A 328 9.62 -11.13 3.25
C ILE A 328 9.57 -10.08 4.34
N CYS A 329 9.14 -10.45 5.55
CA CYS A 329 9.11 -9.58 6.73
C CYS A 329 10.14 -10.01 7.78
N GLN A 330 10.42 -11.31 7.86
CA GLN A 330 11.44 -11.91 8.72
C GLN A 330 12.34 -12.81 7.86
N PRO A 331 13.67 -12.58 7.85
CA PRO A 331 14.41 -11.61 8.65
C PRO A 331 14.10 -10.18 8.26
N ALA A 332 14.15 -9.27 9.23
CA ALA A 332 13.95 -7.84 9.03
C ALA A 332 15.19 -7.17 8.41
N HIS A 333 15.02 -5.94 7.92
CA HIS A 333 16.14 -5.16 7.41
C HIS A 333 17.18 -4.90 8.50
N ASP A 334 18.44 -5.19 8.18
CA ASP A 334 19.60 -5.16 9.07
C ASP A 334 19.50 -6.08 10.31
N GLU A 335 18.54 -7.02 10.33
CA GLU A 335 18.52 -8.07 11.33
C GLU A 335 19.82 -8.89 11.26
N ARG A 336 20.42 -9.14 12.43
CA ARG A 336 21.59 -10.00 12.59
C ARG A 336 21.20 -11.27 13.30
N VAL A 337 21.38 -12.38 12.61
CA VAL A 337 21.06 -13.72 13.09
C VAL A 337 22.37 -14.41 13.46
N PRO A 338 22.65 -14.69 14.75
CA PRO A 338 23.87 -15.39 15.15
C PRO A 338 23.98 -16.78 14.52
N LEU A 339 25.20 -17.19 14.16
CA LEU A 339 25.45 -18.54 13.60
C LEU A 339 25.33 -19.67 14.64
N THR A 340 25.20 -19.31 15.91
CA THR A 340 25.14 -20.23 17.06
C THR A 340 23.75 -20.32 17.68
N ILE A 341 22.69 -19.94 16.96
CA ILE A 341 21.31 -20.05 17.48
C ILE A 341 21.00 -21.51 17.80
N ALA A 342 20.36 -21.73 18.95
CA ALA A 342 19.90 -23.05 19.39
C ALA A 342 18.97 -23.67 18.33
N GLY A 343 19.22 -24.93 17.98
CA GLY A 343 18.50 -25.64 16.92
C GLY A 343 19.09 -25.48 15.51
N GLY A 344 19.92 -24.46 15.27
CA GLY A 344 20.63 -24.29 14.00
C GLY A 344 19.72 -23.99 12.80
N THR A 345 18.47 -23.58 13.03
CA THR A 345 17.49 -23.20 12.00
C THR A 345 17.08 -21.74 12.15
N TYR A 346 16.52 -21.19 11.08
CA TYR A 346 15.88 -19.88 11.06
C TYR A 346 14.55 -19.98 10.31
N LYS A 347 13.52 -19.32 10.83
CA LYS A 347 12.19 -19.32 10.25
C LYS A 347 11.97 -18.03 9.46
N LEU A 348 12.00 -18.13 8.13
CA LEU A 348 11.59 -17.05 7.25
C LEU A 348 10.07 -16.85 7.38
N LYS A 349 9.62 -15.59 7.38
CA LYS A 349 8.19 -15.26 7.37
C LYS A 349 7.87 -14.05 6.52
N GLY A 350 6.64 -13.98 6.05
CA GLY A 350 6.14 -12.82 5.35
C GLY A 350 4.65 -12.90 5.08
N TYR A 351 4.17 -11.99 4.24
CA TYR A 351 2.78 -11.96 3.78
C TYR A 351 2.71 -12.16 2.26
N ALA A 352 1.54 -12.53 1.77
CA ALA A 352 1.16 -12.46 0.37
C ALA A 352 -0.29 -12.03 0.21
N TYR A 353 -0.65 -11.49 -0.95
CA TYR A 353 -2.03 -11.15 -1.32
C TYR A 353 -2.23 -11.31 -2.82
N ALA A 354 -3.49 -11.39 -3.24
CA ALA A 354 -3.91 -11.36 -4.63
C ALA A 354 -5.14 -10.46 -4.80
N GLY A 355 -5.48 -10.13 -6.04
CA GLY A 355 -6.66 -9.32 -6.35
C GLY A 355 -7.85 -10.13 -6.81
N GLY A 356 -9.00 -9.45 -6.94
CA GLY A 356 -10.21 -10.01 -7.52
C GLY A 356 -10.82 -11.20 -6.76
N GLY A 357 -10.50 -11.35 -5.47
CA GLY A 357 -10.99 -12.47 -4.66
C GLY A 357 -10.19 -13.78 -4.84
N LYS A 358 -9.07 -13.76 -5.57
CA LYS A 358 -8.28 -14.96 -5.83
C LYS A 358 -7.51 -15.42 -4.60
N ARG A 359 -7.40 -16.73 -4.43
CA ARG A 359 -6.56 -17.34 -3.40
C ARG A 359 -5.11 -17.41 -3.87
N VAL A 360 -4.17 -16.96 -3.05
CA VAL A 360 -2.75 -17.32 -3.22
C VAL A 360 -2.62 -18.80 -2.87
N THR A 361 -2.28 -19.66 -3.82
CA THR A 361 -2.24 -21.11 -3.61
C THR A 361 -0.85 -21.64 -3.35
N ARG A 362 0.19 -20.88 -3.73
CA ARG A 362 1.58 -21.32 -3.63
C ARG A 362 2.53 -20.18 -3.36
N LEU A 363 3.41 -20.38 -2.38
CA LEU A 363 4.53 -19.49 -2.07
C LEU A 363 5.82 -20.29 -2.11
N GLU A 364 6.74 -19.82 -2.95
CA GLU A 364 7.97 -20.53 -3.25
C GLU A 364 9.17 -19.65 -2.93
N VAL A 365 10.09 -20.19 -2.14
CA VAL A 365 11.35 -19.54 -1.77
C VAL A 365 12.51 -20.14 -2.56
N THR A 366 13.40 -19.29 -3.07
CA THR A 366 14.66 -19.72 -3.69
C THR A 366 15.86 -19.15 -2.91
N LEU A 367 16.94 -19.93 -2.89
CA LEU A 367 18.25 -19.57 -2.32
C LEU A 367 19.37 -19.61 -3.37
N ASP A 368 19.00 -19.83 -4.64
CA ASP A 368 19.92 -20.06 -5.76
C ASP A 368 19.46 -19.31 -7.02
N GLN A 369 18.89 -18.10 -6.80
CA GLN A 369 18.47 -17.17 -7.86
C GLN A 369 17.44 -17.76 -8.83
N GLY A 370 16.55 -18.61 -8.31
CA GLY A 370 15.39 -19.16 -9.03
C GLY A 370 15.64 -20.47 -9.77
N ARG A 371 16.81 -21.11 -9.59
CA ARG A 371 17.11 -22.42 -10.18
C ARG A 371 16.31 -23.53 -9.51
N THR A 372 16.19 -23.48 -8.19
CA THR A 372 15.36 -24.39 -7.40
C THR A 372 14.46 -23.61 -6.43
N TRP A 373 13.37 -24.26 -6.02
CA TRP A 373 12.31 -23.64 -5.22
C TRP A 373 11.91 -24.58 -4.07
N ILE A 374 11.67 -23.99 -2.91
CA ILE A 374 11.21 -24.66 -1.69
C ILE A 374 9.82 -24.11 -1.38
N LEU A 375 8.87 -25.02 -1.16
CA LEU A 375 7.49 -24.65 -0.86
C LEU A 375 7.36 -24.17 0.59
N ALA A 376 6.84 -22.96 0.79
CA ALA A 376 6.52 -22.43 2.11
C ALA A 376 5.14 -22.91 2.58
N THR A 377 4.96 -22.98 3.90
CA THR A 377 3.63 -23.19 4.50
C THR A 377 2.86 -21.89 4.48
N ILE A 378 1.60 -21.93 4.05
CA ILE A 378 0.71 -20.76 4.00
C ILE A 378 -0.35 -20.89 5.10
N VAL A 379 -0.64 -19.79 5.77
CA VAL A 379 -1.70 -19.65 6.77
C VAL A 379 -2.71 -18.63 6.27
N TYR A 380 -3.99 -19.01 6.26
CA TYR A 380 -5.11 -18.19 5.79
C TYR A 380 -6.07 -17.85 6.95
N PRO A 381 -5.80 -16.82 7.76
CA PRO A 381 -6.67 -16.53 8.91
C PRO A 381 -8.10 -16.14 8.49
N GLU A 382 -8.32 -15.70 7.25
CA GLU A 382 -9.66 -15.47 6.68
C GLU A 382 -10.55 -16.73 6.75
N ASP A 383 -9.98 -17.93 6.58
CA ASP A 383 -10.75 -19.18 6.61
C ASP A 383 -11.27 -19.52 8.02
N LEU A 384 -10.69 -18.92 9.07
CA LEU A 384 -11.24 -19.01 10.43
C LEU A 384 -12.56 -18.24 10.56
N TYR A 385 -12.71 -17.11 9.84
CA TYR A 385 -13.99 -16.40 9.75
C TYR A 385 -14.99 -17.16 8.87
N ARG A 386 -14.51 -17.85 7.83
CA ARG A 386 -15.36 -18.70 6.97
C ARG A 386 -15.93 -19.89 7.76
N SER A 387 -15.16 -20.38 8.73
CA SER A 387 -15.52 -21.49 9.63
C SER A 387 -16.32 -21.07 10.86
N ALA A 388 -16.68 -19.80 10.97
CA ALA A 388 -17.52 -19.28 12.04
C ALA A 388 -18.93 -19.91 11.99
N PRO A 389 -19.61 -20.12 13.14
CA PRO A 389 -21.00 -20.54 13.19
C PRO A 389 -21.92 -19.67 12.31
N GLU A 390 -22.91 -20.32 11.69
CA GLU A 390 -23.92 -19.62 10.89
C GLU A 390 -24.67 -18.59 11.75
N GLY A 391 -24.91 -17.40 11.18
CA GLY A 391 -25.58 -16.30 11.88
C GLY A 391 -24.72 -15.58 12.92
N GLU A 392 -23.41 -15.84 12.99
CA GLU A 392 -22.53 -15.12 13.91
C GLU A 392 -22.55 -13.60 13.65
N MET A 393 -22.66 -12.82 14.73
CA MET A 393 -22.69 -11.37 14.71
C MET A 393 -21.38 -10.80 15.26
N LEU A 394 -20.83 -9.81 14.56
CA LEU A 394 -19.62 -9.10 14.95
C LEU A 394 -19.78 -7.60 14.70
N PHE A 395 -19.59 -6.79 15.75
CA PHE A 395 -19.68 -5.33 15.73
C PHE A 395 -21.00 -4.73 15.22
N GLY A 396 -22.07 -5.51 15.33
CA GLY A 396 -23.42 -5.13 14.89
C GLY A 396 -23.74 -5.55 13.46
N GLY A 397 -22.83 -6.25 12.76
CA GLY A 397 -23.09 -6.86 11.46
C GLY A 397 -22.98 -8.38 11.49
N ARG A 398 -23.70 -9.06 10.61
CA ARG A 398 -23.58 -10.50 10.39
C ARG A 398 -22.24 -10.80 9.74
N LEU A 399 -21.56 -11.84 10.20
CA LEU A 399 -20.29 -12.29 9.61
C LEU A 399 -20.58 -12.99 8.27
N ASP A 400 -20.47 -12.24 7.17
CA ASP A 400 -20.89 -12.67 5.83
C ASP A 400 -19.72 -13.23 5.00
N VAL A 401 -19.07 -14.28 5.50
CA VAL A 401 -17.88 -14.88 4.85
C VAL A 401 -18.06 -16.37 4.53
N SER A 402 -18.84 -17.10 5.33
CA SER A 402 -18.89 -18.57 5.33
C SER A 402 -19.25 -19.21 3.99
N TRP A 403 -20.09 -18.56 3.19
CA TRP A 403 -20.55 -19.09 1.90
C TRP A 403 -19.64 -18.73 0.73
N ARG A 404 -18.70 -17.83 0.93
CA ARG A 404 -17.83 -17.30 -0.14
C ARG A 404 -16.68 -18.26 -0.36
N GLU A 405 -16.19 -18.36 -1.60
CA GLU A 405 -14.90 -19.00 -1.89
C GLU A 405 -13.79 -17.97 -2.15
N THR A 406 -14.17 -16.71 -2.36
CA THR A 406 -13.23 -15.61 -2.56
C THR A 406 -12.37 -15.34 -1.32
N CYS A 407 -11.15 -14.89 -1.56
CA CYS A 407 -10.22 -14.39 -0.55
C CYS A 407 -10.10 -12.87 -0.64
N PHE A 408 -10.59 -12.17 0.39
CA PHE A 408 -10.52 -10.72 0.51
C PHE A 408 -9.26 -10.24 1.24
N CYS A 409 -8.55 -11.17 1.86
CA CYS A 409 -7.44 -10.85 2.75
C CYS A 409 -6.10 -11.37 2.25
N TRP A 410 -5.04 -10.77 2.77
CA TRP A 410 -3.71 -11.33 2.75
C TRP A 410 -3.66 -12.70 3.46
N CYS A 411 -2.64 -13.47 3.13
CA CYS A 411 -2.23 -14.65 3.85
C CYS A 411 -0.81 -14.48 4.38
N PHE A 412 -0.46 -15.29 5.36
CA PHE A 412 0.88 -15.33 5.95
C PHE A 412 1.60 -16.58 5.50
N TRP A 413 2.92 -16.54 5.54
CA TRP A 413 3.72 -17.70 5.20
C TRP A 413 4.93 -17.84 6.08
N GLU A 414 5.37 -19.08 6.22
CA GLU A 414 6.58 -19.41 6.93
C GLU A 414 7.35 -20.55 6.25
N LEU A 415 8.67 -20.49 6.38
CA LEU A 415 9.56 -21.55 5.94
C LEU A 415 10.74 -21.64 6.90
N GLU A 416 10.87 -22.77 7.58
CA GLU A 416 12.03 -23.06 8.42
C GLU A 416 13.17 -23.64 7.58
N LEU A 417 14.36 -23.04 7.71
CA LEU A 417 15.56 -23.44 6.98
C LEU A 417 16.74 -23.65 7.92
N PRO A 418 17.61 -24.64 7.67
CA PRO A 418 18.91 -24.73 8.33
C PRO A 418 19.75 -23.48 8.06
N LEU A 419 20.40 -22.94 9.10
CA LEU A 419 21.34 -21.82 8.97
C LEU A 419 22.49 -22.14 8.03
N SER A 420 22.88 -23.41 7.89
CA SER A 420 23.89 -23.86 6.92
C SER A 420 23.51 -23.49 5.49
N ARG A 421 22.24 -23.65 5.11
CA ARG A 421 21.73 -23.29 3.78
C ARG A 421 21.75 -21.78 3.55
N LEU A 422 21.33 -21.01 4.56
CA LEU A 422 21.38 -19.53 4.50
C LEU A 422 22.82 -19.01 4.44
N ARG A 423 23.76 -19.67 5.11
CA ARG A 423 25.20 -19.33 5.06
C ARG A 423 25.83 -19.59 3.70
N GLU A 424 25.32 -20.57 2.95
CA GLU A 424 25.78 -20.85 1.59
C GLU A 424 25.20 -19.85 0.58
N ALA A 425 23.93 -19.47 0.76
CA ALA A 425 23.23 -18.52 -0.09
C ALA A 425 23.82 -17.09 -0.05
N GLY A 426 23.62 -16.34 -1.14
CA GLY A 426 23.91 -14.89 -1.21
C GLY A 426 22.65 -14.03 -1.03
N ASP A 427 21.48 -14.61 -1.29
CA ASP A 427 20.18 -13.97 -1.17
C ASP A 427 19.09 -15.00 -0.90
N VAL A 428 17.92 -14.49 -0.53
CA VAL A 428 16.67 -15.23 -0.46
C VAL A 428 15.61 -14.45 -1.23
N MET A 429 14.80 -15.16 -2.02
CA MET A 429 13.71 -14.55 -2.77
C MET A 429 12.43 -15.33 -2.63
N ILE A 430 11.31 -14.63 -2.65
CA ILE A 430 9.97 -15.20 -2.60
C ILE A 430 9.18 -14.81 -3.85
N ARG A 431 8.36 -15.76 -4.34
CA ARG A 431 7.31 -15.50 -5.31
C ARG A 431 5.99 -16.16 -4.91
N ALA A 432 4.90 -15.53 -5.29
CA ALA A 432 3.55 -16.03 -5.13
C ALA A 432 2.90 -16.45 -6.46
N MET A 433 2.04 -17.46 -6.38
CA MET A 433 1.13 -17.88 -7.45
C MET A 433 -0.30 -17.98 -6.90
N ASP A 434 -1.26 -17.47 -7.67
CA ASP A 434 -2.69 -17.54 -7.35
C ASP A 434 -3.39 -18.76 -7.96
N ASP A 435 -4.66 -18.95 -7.63
CA ASP A 435 -5.54 -20.01 -8.15
C ASP A 435 -5.81 -19.94 -9.67
N SER A 436 -5.45 -18.83 -10.33
CA SER A 436 -5.44 -18.69 -11.78
C SER A 436 -4.12 -19.13 -12.42
N MET A 437 -3.20 -19.69 -11.62
CA MET A 437 -1.84 -20.06 -12.00
C MET A 437 -0.99 -18.88 -12.48
N MET A 438 -1.36 -17.64 -12.12
CA MET A 438 -0.57 -16.46 -12.41
C MET A 438 0.51 -16.28 -11.35
N VAL A 439 1.76 -16.25 -11.78
CA VAL A 439 2.94 -16.15 -10.92
C VAL A 439 3.53 -14.74 -10.95
N GLN A 440 4.08 -14.28 -9.83
CA GLN A 440 4.87 -13.05 -9.81
C GLN A 440 6.03 -13.12 -10.82
N PRO A 441 6.24 -12.05 -11.60
CA PRO A 441 7.30 -12.03 -12.60
C PRO A 441 8.67 -11.98 -11.96
N ARG A 442 9.66 -12.50 -12.67
CA ARG A 442 11.08 -12.31 -12.33
C ARG A 442 11.49 -10.86 -12.56
N ASP A 443 11.12 -10.31 -13.72
CA ASP A 443 11.54 -8.99 -14.17
C ASP A 443 10.58 -7.90 -13.72
N MET A 444 11.12 -6.70 -13.51
CA MET A 444 10.35 -5.54 -13.10
C MET A 444 9.58 -4.96 -14.28
N TYR A 445 8.27 -4.79 -14.12
CA TYR A 445 7.47 -3.94 -14.99
C TYR A 445 7.55 -2.49 -14.50
N TRP A 446 8.57 -1.75 -14.95
CA TRP A 446 8.70 -0.34 -14.60
C TRP A 446 7.59 0.48 -15.28
N SER A 447 6.92 1.39 -14.56
CA SER A 447 5.89 2.26 -15.13
C SER A 447 5.97 3.70 -14.62
N VAL A 448 5.34 4.62 -15.35
CA VAL A 448 5.36 6.08 -15.09
C VAL A 448 4.98 6.44 -13.65
N LEU A 449 3.94 5.78 -13.09
CA LEU A 449 3.46 6.03 -11.72
C LEU A 449 4.06 5.08 -10.68
N GLY A 450 4.91 4.14 -11.10
CA GLY A 450 5.54 3.17 -10.20
C GLY A 450 4.55 2.31 -9.43
N MET A 451 3.41 1.96 -10.05
CA MET A 451 2.32 1.25 -9.40
C MET A 451 2.35 -0.24 -9.71
N MET A 452 1.72 -1.04 -8.85
CA MET A 452 1.56 -2.49 -9.02
C MET A 452 2.89 -3.25 -9.13
N ASN A 453 3.95 -2.75 -8.50
CA ASN A 453 5.25 -3.40 -8.52
C ASN A 453 5.19 -4.77 -7.80
N ASN A 454 5.29 -5.86 -8.56
CA ASN A 454 5.22 -7.21 -8.02
C ASN A 454 6.31 -8.20 -8.48
N PRO A 455 7.55 -7.80 -8.86
CA PRO A 455 8.59 -8.78 -9.11
C PRO A 455 8.94 -9.55 -7.83
N TRP A 456 9.67 -10.66 -7.96
CA TRP A 456 10.13 -11.45 -6.80
C TRP A 456 10.77 -10.54 -5.74
N TYR A 457 10.34 -10.70 -4.49
CA TYR A 457 10.89 -9.89 -3.39
C TYR A 457 12.22 -10.52 -2.96
N ARG A 458 13.32 -9.76 -3.04
CA ARG A 458 14.69 -10.23 -2.79
C ARG A 458 15.28 -9.61 -1.54
N VAL A 459 15.80 -10.43 -0.63
CA VAL A 459 16.58 -10.01 0.53
C VAL A 459 18.00 -10.55 0.38
N VAL A 460 19.00 -9.67 0.48
CA VAL A 460 20.43 -10.04 0.37
C VAL A 460 20.95 -10.50 1.72
N ILE A 461 21.82 -11.52 1.71
CA ILE A 461 22.45 -12.09 2.91
C ILE A 461 23.92 -11.67 2.94
N HIS A 462 24.30 -10.94 3.98
CA HIS A 462 25.68 -10.56 4.28
C HIS A 462 26.28 -11.53 5.29
N LYS A 463 27.44 -12.08 4.96
CA LYS A 463 28.17 -13.02 5.83
C LYS A 463 29.12 -12.22 6.73
N GLU A 464 28.77 -12.10 8.00
CA GLU A 464 29.60 -11.48 9.03
C GLU A 464 30.30 -12.57 9.86
N ALA A 465 31.33 -12.22 10.64
CA ALA A 465 32.19 -13.21 11.31
C ALA A 465 31.43 -14.21 12.19
N HIS A 466 30.37 -13.76 12.87
CA HIS A 466 29.59 -14.58 13.82
C HIS A 466 28.07 -14.55 13.56
N SER A 467 27.63 -13.91 12.47
CA SER A 467 26.22 -13.68 12.16
C SER A 467 25.97 -13.57 10.66
N LEU A 468 24.70 -13.76 10.27
CA LEU A 468 24.19 -13.33 8.98
C LEU A 468 23.43 -12.03 9.16
N ARG A 469 23.68 -11.03 8.31
CA ARG A 469 22.89 -9.78 8.27
C ARG A 469 22.04 -9.73 7.00
N PHE A 470 20.78 -9.34 7.13
CA PHE A 470 19.83 -9.36 6.03
C PHE A 470 19.49 -7.96 5.55
N GLU A 471 19.45 -7.76 4.23
CA GLU A 471 19.22 -6.46 3.62
C GLU A 471 18.07 -6.53 2.63
N HIS A 472 16.93 -5.92 2.98
CA HIS A 472 15.76 -5.75 2.10
C HIS A 472 16.05 -4.86 0.87
N PRO A 473 15.16 -4.84 -0.15
CA PRO A 473 15.34 -4.01 -1.35
C PRO A 473 15.57 -2.53 -1.04
N THR A 474 14.70 -1.94 -0.23
CA THR A 474 14.67 -0.51 0.10
C THR A 474 14.02 -0.27 1.47
N GLN A 475 14.34 0.83 2.14
CA GLN A 475 13.55 1.39 3.25
C GLN A 475 12.52 2.43 2.75
N PRO A 476 11.33 2.61 3.35
CA PRO A 476 10.31 3.53 2.83
C PRO A 476 10.73 5.01 2.84
N ALA A 477 9.95 5.88 2.16
CA ALA A 477 10.24 7.31 2.03
C ALA A 477 11.68 7.60 1.55
N LEU A 478 12.34 8.56 2.19
CA LEU A 478 13.76 8.88 2.00
C LEU A 478 14.69 8.15 2.96
N MET A 479 14.19 7.23 3.79
CA MET A 479 15.04 6.48 4.71
C MET A 479 16.14 5.76 3.92
N PRO A 480 17.42 5.93 4.29
CA PRO A 480 18.50 5.29 3.58
C PRO A 480 18.51 3.79 3.85
N GLY A 481 19.03 3.04 2.88
CA GLY A 481 19.32 1.62 3.07
C GLY A 481 18.56 0.72 2.11
N GLY A 482 19.04 -0.51 2.04
CA GLY A 482 18.55 -1.53 1.14
C GLY A 482 19.51 -1.81 -0.01
N TRP A 483 19.50 -3.06 -0.46
CA TRP A 483 20.50 -3.54 -1.40
C TRP A 483 20.39 -2.83 -2.76
N MET A 484 19.20 -2.38 -3.16
CA MET A 484 19.02 -1.66 -4.43
C MET A 484 19.77 -0.33 -4.43
N GLU A 485 19.68 0.42 -3.32
CA GLU A 485 20.41 1.68 -3.18
C GLU A 485 21.92 1.45 -3.18
N ARG A 486 22.39 0.42 -2.47
CA ARG A 486 23.80 0.04 -2.42
C ARG A 486 24.33 -0.36 -3.79
N VAL A 487 23.61 -1.21 -4.52
CA VAL A 487 23.98 -1.65 -5.87
C VAL A 487 24.02 -0.47 -6.83
N LYS A 488 23.00 0.40 -6.81
CA LYS A 488 22.97 1.59 -7.67
C LYS A 488 24.11 2.55 -7.38
N LYS A 489 24.41 2.83 -6.11
CA LYS A 489 25.57 3.65 -5.69
C LYS A 489 26.91 3.06 -6.15
N ALA A 490 26.99 1.74 -6.27
CA ALA A 490 28.17 1.04 -6.80
C ALA A 490 28.21 0.96 -8.35
N GLY A 491 27.28 1.63 -9.06
CA GLY A 491 27.19 1.62 -10.51
C GLY A 491 26.57 0.34 -11.11
N GLY A 492 25.90 -0.48 -10.31
CA GLY A 492 25.28 -1.72 -10.77
C GLY A 492 23.96 -1.50 -11.50
N ASN A 493 23.72 -2.26 -12.58
CA ASN A 493 22.47 -2.25 -13.33
C ASN A 493 21.47 -3.26 -12.74
N ILE A 494 20.54 -2.78 -11.92
CA ILE A 494 19.52 -3.62 -11.25
C ILE A 494 18.64 -4.40 -12.23
N THR A 495 18.45 -3.88 -13.45
CA THR A 495 17.61 -4.47 -14.49
C THR A 495 18.37 -5.42 -15.43
N ASN A 496 19.61 -5.79 -15.13
CA ASN A 496 20.42 -6.70 -15.96
C ASN A 496 19.98 -8.18 -15.93
N GLY A 497 18.81 -8.52 -15.38
CA GLY A 497 18.38 -9.90 -15.17
C GLY A 497 19.08 -10.63 -14.02
N PHE A 498 20.00 -9.98 -13.31
CA PHE A 498 20.75 -10.51 -12.16
C PHE A 498 20.85 -9.49 -11.01
N TRP A 499 19.85 -8.59 -10.90
CA TRP A 499 19.71 -7.63 -9.80
C TRP A 499 20.96 -6.77 -9.55
N GLY A 500 21.73 -6.48 -10.60
CA GLY A 500 22.94 -5.66 -10.56
C GLY A 500 24.20 -6.36 -10.06
N GLU A 501 24.18 -7.69 -9.92
CA GLU A 501 25.41 -8.48 -9.81
C GLU A 501 26.17 -8.47 -11.15
N LYS A 502 27.50 -8.32 -11.09
CA LYS A 502 28.37 -8.34 -12.27
C LYS A 502 28.59 -9.78 -12.72
N MET A 503 28.32 -10.10 -13.99
CA MET A 503 28.64 -11.43 -14.51
C MET A 503 30.12 -11.53 -14.91
N ALA A 504 30.71 -12.72 -14.78
CA ALA A 504 32.10 -12.94 -15.17
C ALA A 504 32.28 -12.71 -16.69
N GLY A 505 33.06 -11.69 -17.06
CA GLY A 505 33.31 -11.30 -18.45
C GLY A 505 32.58 -10.04 -18.94
N GLU A 506 31.72 -9.43 -18.12
CA GLU A 506 31.15 -8.11 -18.43
C GLU A 506 32.13 -7.00 -18.01
N GLU A 507 32.81 -6.39 -19.00
CA GLU A 507 33.38 -5.06 -18.82
C GLU A 507 32.22 -4.08 -18.64
N SER A 508 32.27 -3.29 -17.57
CA SER A 508 31.31 -2.21 -17.37
C SER A 508 31.45 -1.23 -18.53
N ALA A 509 30.50 -1.24 -19.46
CA ALA A 509 30.30 -0.09 -20.34
C ALA A 509 30.10 1.12 -19.41
N PRO A 510 30.87 2.21 -19.57
CA PRO A 510 30.53 3.44 -18.89
C PRO A 510 29.14 3.81 -19.37
N VAL A 511 28.17 3.76 -18.45
CA VAL A 511 26.91 4.43 -18.69
C VAL A 511 27.28 5.90 -18.76
N GLU A 512 27.24 6.49 -19.95
CA GLU A 512 27.10 7.93 -20.07
C GLU A 512 25.81 8.26 -19.31
N GLU A 513 25.96 8.63 -18.04
CA GLU A 513 24.94 9.40 -17.37
C GLU A 513 24.76 10.63 -18.24
N ALA A 514 23.65 10.70 -18.99
CA ALA A 514 23.14 11.98 -19.41
C ALA A 514 23.14 12.82 -18.12
N PRO A 515 23.95 13.89 -18.04
CA PRO A 515 24.14 14.59 -16.79
C PRO A 515 22.75 14.90 -16.29
N VAL A 516 22.44 14.49 -15.07
CA VAL A 516 21.32 15.05 -14.36
C VAL A 516 21.60 16.55 -14.45
N LYS A 517 20.86 17.25 -15.31
CA LYS A 517 20.84 18.70 -15.28
C LYS A 517 20.24 19.01 -13.93
N GLU A 518 21.10 19.07 -12.92
CA GLU A 518 20.81 19.71 -11.66
C GLU A 518 20.55 21.15 -12.07
N ILE A 519 19.28 21.46 -12.28
CA ILE A 519 18.84 22.84 -12.35
C ILE A 519 19.24 23.39 -10.99
N SER A 520 20.32 24.17 -10.98
CA SER A 520 20.75 24.90 -9.80
C SER A 520 19.58 25.78 -9.41
N MET A 521 18.93 25.43 -8.31
CA MET A 521 17.89 26.26 -7.69
C MET A 521 18.51 27.42 -6.91
N VAL A 522 19.84 27.59 -7.01
CA VAL A 522 20.58 28.65 -6.34
C VAL A 522 20.99 29.67 -7.39
N ASN A 523 20.58 30.91 -7.18
CA ASN A 523 21.09 32.02 -7.95
C ASN A 523 22.50 32.37 -7.43
N GLU A 524 23.54 31.95 -8.14
CA GLU A 524 24.95 32.14 -7.74
C GLU A 524 25.33 33.62 -7.51
N LYS A 525 24.54 34.57 -8.03
CA LYS A 525 24.76 36.01 -7.83
C LYS A 525 24.30 36.49 -6.45
N VAL A 526 23.64 35.65 -5.66
CA VAL A 526 23.06 36.01 -4.37
C VAL A 526 23.91 35.42 -3.24
N THR A 527 24.64 36.29 -2.52
CA THR A 527 25.57 35.90 -1.44
C THR A 527 25.12 36.33 -0.04
N ARG A 528 23.93 36.94 0.09
CA ARG A 528 23.44 37.41 1.38
C ARG A 528 23.15 36.22 2.28
N GLN A 529 23.52 36.38 3.55
CA GLN A 529 23.30 35.40 4.60
C GLN A 529 22.10 35.81 5.45
N ILE A 530 21.11 34.91 5.58
CA ILE A 530 19.92 35.10 6.43
C ILE A 530 20.17 34.47 7.80
N THR A 531 19.80 35.18 8.86
CA THR A 531 19.86 34.64 10.23
C THR A 531 18.59 33.86 10.57
N ALA A 532 18.65 32.97 11.57
CA ALA A 532 17.47 32.22 12.00
C ALA A 532 16.34 33.11 12.54
N ASP A 533 16.67 34.20 13.21
CA ASP A 533 15.66 35.14 13.74
C ASP A 533 15.00 35.95 12.61
N GLU A 534 15.74 36.23 11.55
CA GLU A 534 15.20 36.84 10.34
C GLU A 534 14.31 35.86 9.56
N LEU A 535 14.74 34.60 9.39
CA LEU A 535 13.89 33.55 8.78
C LEU A 535 12.57 33.37 9.55
N ARG A 536 12.60 33.45 10.89
CA ARG A 536 11.39 33.34 11.73
C ARG A 536 10.42 34.51 11.56
N GLN A 537 10.86 35.67 11.07
CA GLN A 537 9.94 36.78 10.73
C GLN A 537 9.06 36.45 9.52
N HIS A 538 9.40 35.37 8.80
CA HIS A 538 8.73 34.87 7.62
C HIS A 538 8.05 33.52 7.86
N ASP A 539 7.63 33.22 9.09
CA ASP A 539 6.92 31.99 9.47
C ASP A 539 5.38 32.05 9.27
N GLY A 540 4.89 33.15 8.73
CA GLY A 540 3.47 33.42 8.44
C GLY A 540 3.06 33.24 6.97
N GLU A 541 1.83 33.61 6.65
CA GLU A 541 1.17 33.31 5.36
C GLU A 541 1.52 34.28 4.22
N ASP A 542 1.90 35.52 4.55
CA ASP A 542 2.06 36.61 3.57
C ASP A 542 3.36 36.53 2.77
N GLN A 543 4.46 36.14 3.42
CA GLN A 543 5.79 35.98 2.82
C GLN A 543 6.50 34.75 3.39
N PRO A 544 6.01 33.53 3.10
CA PRO A 544 6.52 32.31 3.72
C PRO A 544 7.92 31.99 3.17
N TRP A 545 8.94 32.12 4.01
CA TRP A 545 10.30 31.72 3.66
C TRP A 545 10.62 30.37 4.28
N PHE A 546 11.27 29.49 3.53
CA PHE A 546 11.63 28.14 4.00
C PHE A 546 13.02 27.75 3.51
N VAL A 547 13.62 26.75 4.16
CA VAL A 547 14.99 26.31 3.84
C VAL A 547 14.97 24.99 3.08
N VAL A 548 15.76 24.90 2.01
CA VAL A 548 16.09 23.64 1.32
C VAL A 548 17.59 23.57 1.10
N ASN A 549 18.23 22.54 1.64
CA ASN A 549 19.66 22.29 1.62
C ASN A 549 20.49 23.52 2.06
N GLY A 550 20.06 24.21 3.11
CA GLY A 550 20.73 25.41 3.64
C GLY A 550 20.57 26.67 2.79
N GLN A 551 19.68 26.67 1.78
CA GLN A 551 19.29 27.85 1.02
C GLN A 551 17.88 28.27 1.40
N VAL A 552 17.65 29.56 1.56
CA VAL A 552 16.32 30.15 1.84
C VAL A 552 15.58 30.35 0.52
N TYR A 553 14.29 30.04 0.50
CA TYR A 553 13.39 30.21 -0.63
C TYR A 553 12.18 31.03 -0.21
N ASP A 554 11.80 32.00 -1.03
CA ASP A 554 10.57 32.74 -0.88
C ASP A 554 9.43 32.02 -1.61
N GLY A 555 8.49 31.47 -0.83
CA GLY A 555 7.35 30.72 -1.32
C GLY A 555 6.18 31.56 -1.84
N THR A 556 6.22 32.90 -1.69
CA THR A 556 5.06 33.77 -1.89
C THR A 556 4.41 33.59 -3.27
N LYS A 557 5.21 33.55 -4.33
CA LYS A 557 4.72 33.41 -5.72
C LYS A 557 4.09 32.04 -6.03
N PHE A 558 4.26 31.07 -5.13
CA PHE A 558 3.80 29.69 -5.29
C PHE A 558 2.56 29.41 -4.44
N LEU A 559 2.11 30.35 -3.60
CA LEU A 559 0.89 30.19 -2.81
C LEU A 559 -0.32 29.90 -3.71
N GLU A 560 -0.44 30.61 -4.82
CA GLU A 560 -1.44 30.34 -5.85
C GLU A 560 -0.95 29.26 -6.84
N GLY A 561 -1.66 28.13 -6.91
CA GLY A 561 -1.39 27.09 -7.91
C GLY A 561 -0.41 25.99 -7.49
N HIS A 562 0.14 26.01 -6.27
CA HIS A 562 0.92 24.87 -5.77
C HIS A 562 0.05 23.59 -5.67
N PRO A 563 0.51 22.42 -6.15
CA PRO A 563 -0.29 21.19 -6.17
C PRO A 563 -0.71 20.68 -4.79
N GLY A 564 0.04 21.02 -3.74
CA GLY A 564 -0.34 20.75 -2.34
C GLY A 564 -1.27 21.80 -1.73
N GLY A 565 -1.64 22.83 -2.49
CA GLY A 565 -2.26 24.05 -2.00
C GLY A 565 -1.26 25.01 -1.34
N ALA A 566 -1.70 26.25 -1.10
CA ALA A 566 -0.95 27.28 -0.39
C ALA A 566 -0.46 26.81 0.98
N ALA A 567 -1.31 26.04 1.68
CA ALA A 567 -1.03 25.52 3.01
C ALA A 567 0.26 24.69 3.08
N SER A 568 0.64 23.94 2.04
CA SER A 568 1.91 23.20 2.04
C SER A 568 3.14 24.11 2.13
N ILE A 569 3.08 25.30 1.51
CA ILE A 569 4.18 26.28 1.53
C ILE A 569 4.16 27.08 2.83
N ILE A 570 2.97 27.50 3.27
CA ILE A 570 2.78 28.18 4.57
C ILE A 570 3.28 27.28 5.72
N ASN A 571 3.04 25.98 5.66
CA ASN A 571 3.53 25.05 6.68
C ASN A 571 5.05 24.87 6.67
N ALA A 572 5.69 25.10 5.53
CA ALA A 572 7.15 25.11 5.41
C ALA A 572 7.76 26.42 5.94
N ALA A 573 6.96 27.48 6.11
CA ALA A 573 7.42 28.79 6.52
C ALA A 573 8.18 28.74 7.85
N GLY A 574 9.30 29.45 7.90
CA GLY A 574 10.22 29.52 9.04
C GLY A 574 11.01 28.24 9.32
N GLN A 575 10.90 27.18 8.49
CA GLN A 575 11.43 25.85 8.78
C GLN A 575 12.44 25.39 7.73
N ASP A 576 13.29 24.44 8.13
CA ASP A 576 14.09 23.66 7.20
C ASP A 576 13.30 22.45 6.75
N VAL A 577 12.88 22.49 5.48
CA VAL A 577 12.07 21.48 4.82
C VAL A 577 12.87 20.68 3.80
N SER A 578 14.19 20.61 3.97
CA SER A 578 15.08 19.91 3.02
C SER A 578 14.63 18.47 2.78
N GLU A 579 14.24 17.75 3.84
CA GLU A 579 13.81 16.36 3.73
C GLU A 579 12.47 16.24 3.01
N GLU A 580 11.46 17.04 3.37
CA GLU A 580 10.14 17.05 2.76
C GLU A 580 10.17 17.50 1.30
N PHE A 581 10.90 18.58 1.03
CA PHE A 581 11.06 19.14 -0.31
C PHE A 581 11.77 18.14 -1.22
N LEU A 582 12.84 17.49 -0.74
CA LEU A 582 13.51 16.43 -1.50
C LEU A 582 12.63 15.19 -1.65
N ALA A 583 11.77 14.86 -0.67
CA ALA A 583 10.86 13.71 -0.75
C ALA A 583 9.86 13.89 -1.89
N ILE A 584 9.38 15.12 -2.10
CA ILE A 584 8.38 15.48 -3.12
C ILE A 584 9.02 15.77 -4.48
N ARG A 585 10.12 16.54 -4.56
CA ARG A 585 10.87 16.80 -5.82
C ARG A 585 11.56 15.53 -6.35
N LYS A 586 11.94 14.61 -5.45
CA LYS A 586 12.36 13.26 -5.86
C LYS A 586 11.20 12.33 -6.23
N ALA A 587 9.96 12.77 -6.10
CA ALA A 587 8.76 11.98 -6.34
C ALA A 587 7.89 12.37 -7.55
N SER A 588 7.71 13.64 -8.00
CA SER A 588 6.75 13.92 -9.12
C SER A 588 6.89 15.26 -9.89
N PHE A 589 6.35 15.26 -11.13
CA PHE A 589 5.97 16.31 -12.13
C PHE A 589 6.90 17.53 -12.40
N PRO A 590 7.04 17.98 -13.68
CA PRO A 590 7.70 19.25 -13.99
C PRO A 590 6.80 20.39 -13.52
N LEU A 591 7.01 20.83 -12.28
CA LEU A 591 6.49 22.11 -11.83
C LEU A 591 7.28 23.22 -12.53
N PRO A 592 6.65 24.38 -12.82
CA PRO A 592 7.43 25.59 -13.03
C PRO A 592 8.25 25.80 -11.75
N ASP A 593 9.56 25.68 -11.87
CA ASP A 593 10.46 25.90 -10.74
C ASP A 593 10.25 27.32 -10.19
N PRO A 594 10.27 27.51 -8.87
CA PRO A 594 10.48 28.82 -8.30
C PRO A 594 11.69 29.49 -8.90
N GLU A 595 11.50 30.64 -9.55
CA GLU A 595 12.64 31.50 -9.86
C GLU A 595 13.33 31.84 -8.53
N PRO A 596 14.61 31.49 -8.37
CA PRO A 596 15.32 31.78 -7.13
C PRO A 596 15.49 33.28 -6.99
N GLN A 597 14.73 33.85 -6.07
CA GLN A 597 15.05 35.11 -5.44
C GLN A 597 15.12 34.87 -3.93
N ASN A 598 16.33 34.57 -3.46
CA ASN A 598 16.90 34.97 -2.16
C ASN A 598 17.50 33.88 -1.24
N GLN A 599 18.83 33.69 -1.36
CA GLN A 599 19.82 33.73 -0.24
C GLN A 599 20.23 32.42 0.48
N SER A 600 21.51 32.35 0.87
CA SER A 600 22.13 31.24 1.61
C SER A 600 22.02 31.44 3.14
N LEU A 601 21.88 30.40 3.95
CA LEU A 601 21.95 30.54 5.42
C LEU A 601 23.38 30.69 5.94
N THR A 602 23.54 31.46 7.03
CA THR A 602 24.81 31.53 7.77
C THR A 602 25.27 30.14 8.27
N PRO A 603 26.58 29.82 8.26
CA PRO A 603 27.12 28.51 8.67
C PRO A 603 26.80 28.04 10.10
N SER A 604 26.36 28.93 10.99
CA SER A 604 26.04 28.61 12.40
C SER A 604 24.90 27.59 12.57
N PHE A 605 24.12 27.31 11.53
CA PHE A 605 23.07 26.29 11.53
C PHE A 605 23.52 24.92 11.01
N GLN A 606 24.70 24.79 10.38
CA GLN A 606 25.25 23.48 9.98
C GLN A 606 25.61 22.59 11.18
N THR A 607 25.48 23.11 12.40
CA THR A 607 25.71 22.41 13.67
C THR A 607 24.58 22.62 14.67
N ALA A 608 23.36 22.23 14.31
CA ALA A 608 22.34 21.89 15.30
C ALA A 608 22.00 20.41 15.19
N LYS A 609 22.95 19.56 15.64
CA LYS A 609 22.62 18.20 16.05
C LYS A 609 21.57 18.31 17.16
N THR A 610 20.51 17.51 17.02
CA THR A 610 19.58 17.13 18.07
C THR A 610 20.28 17.08 19.44
N PRO A 611 19.78 17.76 20.48
CA PRO A 611 20.23 17.46 21.83
C PRO A 611 19.82 16.02 22.10
N LYS A 612 20.79 15.16 22.42
CA LYS A 612 20.51 13.88 23.06
C LYS A 612 19.73 14.16 24.35
N GLN A 613 18.53 13.61 24.45
CA GLN A 613 18.00 13.07 25.70
C GLN A 613 17.43 11.69 25.40
#